data_AF-A0A8W8NAY3-F1
#
_entry.id   AF-A0A8W8NAY3-F1
#
_cell.length_a   1.000
_cell.length_b   1.000
_cell.length_c   1.000
_cell.angle_alpha   90.00
_cell.angle_beta   90.00
_cell.angle_gamma   90.00
#
_symmetry.space_group_name_H-M   'P 1'
#
loop_
_entity.id
_entity.type
_entity.pdbx_description
1 polymer ?
#
loop_
_entity_poly.entity_id
_entity_poly.type
_entity_poly.pdbx_seq_one_letter_code
_entity_poly.pdbx_strand_id
1 'polypeptide(L)'
;MQARGLLNGCALILLFIIQTATGDTRCIQKGGKCQENSIPCDNYQSGLCNGGRTRQCCISNQVADKRCMDKGGKCQQTSVSCSGAYRSGLCGGSASRKCCVPQSVFIISILASSGKLCTDANFQTVGRVVFGEARGETARGQLAVAYSIVNRINHSGYPNTLNAVVNQKTAGGAYQYETLGVAAHTKAWNVTKKGNTQEYKNAIKASSDALCGRVSDPTTCATDYCAYDPCSATNSNKYWTATNKIPIGRHYFVCRVKASG
;
A
#
# COMPACT_ATOMS: atom_id res chain seq x y z
N MET A 1 39.88 58.03 -24.54
CA MET A 1 39.02 59.21 -24.66
C MET A 1 37.78 58.83 -25.45
N GLN A 2 36.60 58.98 -24.81
CA GLN A 2 35.32 59.47 -25.36
C GLN A 2 34.72 58.80 -26.63
N ALA A 3 33.42 58.65 -26.84
CA ALA A 3 32.19 58.73 -26.06
C ALA A 3 31.04 58.26 -26.98
N ARG A 4 30.02 57.62 -26.39
CA ARG A 4 28.56 57.69 -26.66
C ARG A 4 28.00 57.67 -28.11
N GLY A 5 26.98 56.81 -28.30
CA GLY A 5 25.89 56.94 -29.28
C GLY A 5 25.11 55.62 -29.44
N LEU A 6 24.14 55.32 -28.56
CA LEU A 6 22.68 55.39 -28.81
C LEU A 6 22.16 54.54 -30.00
N LEU A 7 21.57 53.38 -29.67
CA LEU A 7 20.46 52.80 -30.43
C LEU A 7 19.40 52.30 -29.43
N ASN A 8 18.29 53.03 -29.42
CA ASN A 8 17.06 52.74 -28.69
C ASN A 8 16.49 51.37 -29.09
N GLY A 9 16.68 50.36 -28.26
CA GLY A 9 15.89 49.13 -28.28
C GLY A 9 14.86 49.18 -27.17
N CYS A 10 13.66 49.70 -27.45
CA CYS A 10 12.52 49.57 -26.56
C CYS A 10 12.08 48.10 -26.58
N ALA A 11 12.74 47.27 -25.78
CA ALA A 11 12.29 45.91 -25.52
C ALA A 11 11.04 46.02 -24.65
N LEU A 12 9.87 45.96 -25.29
CA LEU A 12 8.61 45.67 -24.63
C LEU A 12 8.76 44.29 -23.97
N ILE A 13 9.19 44.27 -22.72
CA ILE A 13 9.05 43.09 -21.87
C ILE A 13 7.54 42.95 -21.67
N LEU A 14 6.91 42.10 -22.49
CA LEU A 14 5.60 41.55 -22.17
C LEU A 14 5.78 40.77 -20.86
N LEU A 15 5.61 41.47 -19.74
CA LEU A 15 5.21 40.83 -18.50
C LEU A 15 3.87 40.17 -18.80
N PHE A 16 3.91 38.88 -19.11
CA PHE A 16 2.76 38.01 -18.91
C PHE A 16 2.46 38.05 -17.41
N ILE A 17 1.66 39.03 -17.00
CA ILE A 17 0.94 38.97 -15.75
C ILE A 17 0.01 37.78 -15.92
N ILE A 18 0.44 36.60 -15.43
CA ILE A 18 -0.46 35.49 -15.18
C ILE A 18 -1.44 36.03 -14.15
N GLN A 19 -2.58 36.53 -14.61
CA GLN A 19 -3.74 36.81 -13.77
C GLN A 19 -4.14 35.48 -13.16
N THR A 20 -3.59 35.17 -12.00
CA THR A 20 -4.10 34.07 -11.18
C THR A 20 -5.51 34.47 -10.80
N ALA A 21 -6.50 33.76 -11.34
CA ALA A 21 -7.89 33.91 -10.94
C ALA A 21 -7.97 33.59 -9.44
N THR A 22 -7.97 34.62 -8.60
CA THR A 22 -7.88 34.57 -7.13
C THR A 22 -9.12 33.98 -6.47
N GLY A 23 -10.06 33.40 -7.23
CA GLY A 23 -11.35 32.96 -6.72
C GLY A 23 -11.53 31.46 -6.48
N ASP A 24 -10.74 30.61 -7.14
CA ASP A 24 -10.96 29.15 -7.12
C ASP A 24 -9.85 28.38 -6.40
N THR A 25 -9.00 29.09 -5.65
CA THR A 25 -7.79 28.56 -5.02
C THR A 25 -8.08 27.34 -4.14
N ARG A 26 -9.20 27.32 -3.40
CA ARG A 26 -9.57 26.18 -2.53
C ARG A 26 -9.89 24.91 -3.32
N CYS A 27 -10.51 25.05 -4.49
CA CYS A 27 -10.78 23.92 -5.38
C CYS A 27 -9.49 23.43 -6.05
N ILE A 28 -8.68 24.35 -6.56
CA ILE A 28 -7.41 24.05 -7.23
C ILE A 28 -6.43 23.38 -6.26
N GLN A 29 -6.34 23.85 -5.01
CA GLN A 29 -5.52 23.23 -3.96
C GLN A 29 -5.94 21.78 -3.65
N LYS A 30 -7.20 21.41 -3.92
CA LYS A 30 -7.68 20.03 -3.81
C LYS A 30 -7.49 19.22 -5.09
N GLY A 31 -6.80 19.76 -6.11
CA GLY A 31 -6.63 19.12 -7.41
C GLY A 31 -7.91 19.09 -8.25
N GLY A 32 -8.86 19.98 -7.95
CA GLY A 32 -10.14 20.08 -8.66
C GLY A 32 -10.20 21.27 -9.62
N LYS A 33 -11.26 21.28 -10.42
CA LYS A 33 -11.62 22.40 -11.31
C LYS A 33 -13.01 22.91 -10.97
N CYS A 34 -13.17 24.22 -10.85
CA CYS A 34 -14.47 24.84 -10.70
C CYS A 34 -15.23 24.86 -12.02
N GLN A 35 -16.43 24.27 -12.03
CA GLN A 35 -17.28 24.20 -13.21
C GLN A 35 -18.76 24.18 -12.80
N GLU A 36 -19.66 24.43 -13.75
CA GLU A 36 -21.10 24.31 -13.50
C GLU A 36 -21.49 22.86 -13.22
N ASN A 37 -22.48 22.65 -12.35
CA ASN A 37 -22.98 21.33 -11.95
C ASN A 37 -23.77 20.61 -13.05
N SER A 38 -24.08 21.31 -14.15
CA SER A 38 -24.63 20.73 -15.38
C SER A 38 -23.59 19.97 -16.19
N ILE A 39 -22.29 20.22 -15.96
CA ILE A 39 -21.20 19.50 -16.60
C ILE A 39 -21.03 18.15 -15.89
N PRO A 40 -20.80 17.03 -16.60
CA PRO A 40 -20.51 15.77 -15.93
C PRO A 40 -19.25 15.85 -15.05
N CYS A 41 -19.31 15.25 -13.87
CA CYS A 41 -18.20 15.18 -12.94
C CYS A 41 -18.28 13.92 -12.08
N ASP A 42 -17.12 13.36 -11.72
CA ASP A 42 -17.03 12.26 -10.77
C ASP A 42 -17.53 12.66 -9.37
N ASN A 43 -17.01 13.77 -8.83
CA ASN A 43 -17.30 14.22 -7.47
C ASN A 43 -17.38 15.75 -7.39
N TYR A 44 -18.60 16.24 -7.21
CA TYR A 44 -18.83 17.64 -6.88
C TYR A 44 -18.59 17.94 -5.40
N GLN A 45 -17.93 19.06 -5.13
CA GLN A 45 -17.70 19.60 -3.80
C GLN A 45 -18.20 21.05 -3.74
N SER A 46 -19.20 21.28 -2.91
CA SER A 46 -19.82 22.60 -2.71
C SER A 46 -18.92 23.54 -1.89
N GLY A 47 -19.01 24.86 -2.15
CA GLY A 47 -18.41 25.89 -1.30
C GLY A 47 -16.88 26.04 -1.42
N LEU A 48 -16.29 25.48 -2.48
CA LEU A 48 -14.85 25.57 -2.79
C LEU A 48 -14.53 26.45 -4.00
N CYS A 49 -15.56 26.89 -4.71
CA CYS A 49 -15.49 27.75 -5.87
C CYS A 49 -16.15 29.09 -5.56
N ASN A 50 -15.63 30.15 -6.14
CA ASN A 50 -16.35 31.42 -6.15
C ASN A 50 -17.52 31.36 -7.15
N GLY A 51 -18.55 32.18 -6.90
CA GLY A 51 -19.75 32.25 -7.73
C GLY A 51 -20.99 31.66 -7.05
N GLY A 52 -22.01 31.37 -7.86
CA GLY A 52 -23.30 30.86 -7.40
C GLY A 52 -23.27 29.37 -7.00
N ARG A 53 -24.37 28.87 -6.44
CA ARG A 53 -24.50 27.48 -5.94
C ARG A 53 -24.31 26.40 -7.02
N THR A 54 -24.49 26.76 -8.30
CA THR A 54 -24.34 25.86 -9.45
C THR A 54 -22.88 25.65 -9.83
N ARG A 55 -22.00 26.59 -9.48
CA ARG A 55 -20.57 26.49 -9.76
C ARG A 55 -19.86 25.76 -8.62
N GLN A 56 -19.51 24.51 -8.86
CA GLN A 56 -18.98 23.61 -7.84
C GLN A 56 -17.63 23.03 -8.25
N CYS A 57 -16.87 22.59 -7.26
CA CYS A 57 -15.54 22.05 -7.50
C CYS A 57 -15.66 20.60 -7.93
N CYS A 58 -15.26 20.31 -9.17
CA CYS A 58 -15.19 18.97 -9.69
C CYS A 58 -13.84 18.33 -9.38
N ILE A 59 -13.84 17.16 -8.74
CA ILE A 59 -12.64 16.39 -8.40
C ILE A 59 -12.78 14.97 -8.96
N SER A 60 -11.74 14.48 -9.63
CA SER A 60 -11.72 13.10 -10.13
C SER A 60 -11.70 12.09 -8.98
N ASN A 61 -12.24 10.89 -9.22
CA ASN A 61 -12.18 9.81 -8.22
C ASN A 61 -10.73 9.49 -7.79
N GLN A 62 -9.77 9.56 -8.71
CA GLN A 62 -8.35 9.33 -8.39
C GLN A 62 -7.83 10.28 -7.30
N VAL A 63 -8.23 11.56 -7.35
CA VAL A 63 -7.82 12.56 -6.37
C VAL A 63 -8.67 12.45 -5.10
N ALA A 64 -9.99 12.29 -5.25
CA ALA A 64 -10.91 12.22 -4.12
C ALA A 64 -10.68 11.00 -3.22
N ASP A 65 -10.28 9.87 -3.81
CA ASP A 65 -10.05 8.60 -3.12
C ASP A 65 -8.62 8.41 -2.63
N LYS A 66 -7.72 9.34 -2.97
CA LYS A 66 -6.31 9.24 -2.62
C LYS A 66 -6.09 9.00 -1.12
N ARG A 67 -6.88 9.65 -0.26
CA ARG A 67 -6.81 9.47 1.19
C ARG A 67 -7.19 8.06 1.64
N CYS A 68 -8.10 7.39 0.94
CA CYS A 68 -8.42 5.99 1.19
C CYS A 68 -7.32 5.04 0.69
N MET A 69 -6.82 5.28 -0.53
CA MET A 69 -5.76 4.47 -1.14
C MET A 69 -4.44 4.57 -0.38
N ASP A 70 -4.08 5.76 0.10
CA ASP A 70 -2.91 6.00 0.95
C ASP A 70 -3.03 5.25 2.30
N LYS A 71 -4.25 4.88 2.71
CA LYS A 71 -4.53 4.02 3.88
C LYS A 71 -4.65 2.54 3.51
N GLY A 72 -4.24 2.14 2.31
CA GLY A 72 -4.37 0.78 1.81
C GLY A 72 -5.81 0.29 1.68
N GLY A 73 -6.78 1.20 1.68
CA GLY A 73 -8.19 0.90 1.52
C GLY A 73 -8.68 1.09 0.09
N LYS A 74 -9.88 0.58 -0.18
CA LYS A 74 -10.60 0.77 -1.44
C LYS A 74 -11.92 1.48 -1.19
N CYS A 75 -12.18 2.53 -1.96
CA CYS A 75 -13.48 3.19 -1.95
C CYS A 75 -14.52 2.33 -2.67
N GLN A 76 -15.53 1.89 -1.92
CA GLN A 76 -16.63 1.07 -2.45
C GLN A 76 -17.94 1.38 -1.71
N GLN A 77 -19.06 0.95 -2.30
CA GLN A 77 -20.37 1.10 -1.66
C GLN A 77 -20.44 0.25 -0.41
N THR A 78 -21.08 0.75 0.64
CA THR A 78 -21.26 0.01 1.91
C THR A 78 -22.10 -1.25 1.77
N SER A 79 -22.82 -1.41 0.65
CA SER A 79 -23.50 -2.65 0.27
C SER A 79 -22.52 -3.77 -0.15
N VAL A 80 -21.30 -3.42 -0.54
CA VAL A 80 -20.25 -4.39 -0.87
C VAL A 80 -19.64 -4.93 0.44
N SER A 81 -19.36 -6.22 0.51
CA SER A 81 -18.66 -6.80 1.67
C SER A 81 -17.24 -6.20 1.78
N CYS A 82 -16.85 -5.84 3.00
CA CYS A 82 -15.51 -5.36 3.30
C CYS A 82 -14.75 -6.43 4.06
N SER A 83 -13.54 -6.78 3.61
CA SER A 83 -12.62 -7.67 4.34
C SER A 83 -12.05 -7.02 5.62
N GLY A 84 -12.50 -5.82 5.97
CA GLY A 84 -12.19 -5.13 7.21
C GLY A 84 -13.25 -4.11 7.59
N ALA A 85 -12.84 -2.88 7.88
CA ALA A 85 -13.74 -1.87 8.40
C ALA A 85 -13.96 -0.72 7.41
N TYR A 86 -15.21 -0.25 7.33
CA TYR A 86 -15.53 0.97 6.61
C TYR A 86 -15.11 2.22 7.40
N ARG A 87 -14.45 3.14 6.70
CA ARG A 87 -14.08 4.47 7.21
C ARG A 87 -14.78 5.55 6.38
N SER A 88 -15.50 6.42 7.07
CA SER A 88 -16.14 7.61 6.50
C SER A 88 -15.12 8.70 6.20
N GLY A 89 -15.44 9.60 5.25
CA GLY A 89 -14.67 10.84 5.01
C GLY A 89 -13.34 10.67 4.25
N LEU A 90 -13.01 9.46 3.81
CA LEU A 90 -11.77 9.18 3.05
C LEU A 90 -11.99 8.99 1.54
N CYS A 91 -13.24 8.86 1.11
CA CYS A 91 -13.63 8.67 -0.28
C CYS A 91 -14.40 9.87 -0.80
N GLY A 92 -14.29 10.13 -2.10
CA GLY A 92 -15.23 11.01 -2.80
C GLY A 92 -16.60 10.35 -2.98
N GLY A 93 -17.60 11.17 -3.28
CA GLY A 93 -18.89 10.72 -3.78
C GLY A 93 -19.97 10.68 -2.70
N SER A 94 -20.90 9.74 -2.82
CA SER A 94 -22.05 9.63 -1.90
C SER A 94 -21.65 9.18 -0.50
N ALA A 95 -22.51 9.43 0.49
CA ALA A 95 -22.29 9.01 1.88
C ALA A 95 -22.19 7.47 2.05
N SER A 96 -22.75 6.71 1.10
CA SER A 96 -22.68 5.25 1.03
C SER A 96 -21.37 4.74 0.44
N ARG A 97 -20.57 5.60 -0.19
CA ARG A 97 -19.25 5.25 -0.72
C ARG A 97 -18.20 5.50 0.36
N LYS A 98 -17.79 4.43 1.05
CA LYS A 98 -16.86 4.49 2.19
C LYS A 98 -15.57 3.76 1.86
N CYS A 99 -14.52 4.10 2.60
CA CYS A 99 -13.23 3.45 2.43
C CYS A 99 -13.24 2.13 3.17
N CYS A 100 -13.28 1.02 2.44
CA CYS A 100 -13.05 -0.30 3.01
C CYS A 100 -11.55 -0.44 3.26
N VAL A 101 -11.15 -0.42 4.53
CA VAL A 101 -9.76 -0.65 4.94
C VAL A 101 -9.65 -2.09 5.44
N PRO A 102 -8.82 -2.94 4.81
CA PRO A 102 -8.60 -4.31 5.25
C PRO A 102 -8.17 -4.37 6.72
N GLN A 103 -8.57 -5.42 7.46
CA GLN A 103 -8.20 -5.58 8.87
C GLN A 103 -6.68 -5.59 9.06
N SER A 104 -5.95 -6.14 8.09
CA SER A 104 -4.49 -6.13 8.09
C SER A 104 -3.93 -4.72 8.23
N VAL A 105 -4.45 -3.74 7.48
CA VAL A 105 -3.97 -2.36 7.51
C VAL A 105 -4.39 -1.61 8.78
N PHE A 106 -5.57 -1.91 9.33
CA PHE A 106 -6.04 -1.31 10.59
C PHE A 106 -5.18 -1.73 11.79
N ILE A 107 -4.86 -3.02 11.92
CA ILE A 107 -4.03 -3.52 13.00
C ILE A 107 -2.56 -3.13 12.81
N ILE A 108 -2.04 -3.09 11.58
CA ILE A 108 -0.71 -2.50 11.30
C ILE A 108 -0.65 -1.06 11.78
N SER A 109 -1.69 -0.26 11.52
CA SER A 109 -1.71 1.14 11.95
C SER A 109 -1.64 1.27 13.48
N ILE A 110 -2.36 0.42 14.22
CA ILE A 110 -2.31 0.38 15.69
C ILE A 110 -0.92 -0.08 16.15
N LEU A 111 -0.44 -1.22 15.65
CA LEU A 111 0.85 -1.79 16.06
C LEU A 111 2.05 -0.94 15.65
N ALA A 112 1.98 -0.23 14.52
CA ALA A 112 2.97 0.73 14.08
C ALA A 112 2.90 2.02 14.92
N SER A 113 1.71 2.51 15.28
CA SER A 113 1.56 3.66 16.18
C SER A 113 2.08 3.35 17.59
N SER A 114 1.96 2.09 18.04
CA SER A 114 2.58 1.60 19.27
C SER A 114 4.06 1.24 19.10
N GLY A 115 4.66 1.44 17.92
CA GLY A 115 6.05 1.10 17.62
C GLY A 115 6.39 -0.40 17.69
N LYS A 116 5.41 -1.29 17.82
CA LYS A 116 5.62 -2.71 18.11
C LYS A 116 6.12 -3.50 16.90
N LEU A 117 5.68 -3.14 15.69
CA LEU A 117 6.10 -3.79 14.43
C LEU A 117 7.11 -2.96 13.62
N CYS A 118 6.97 -1.63 13.60
CA CYS A 118 7.77 -0.74 12.76
C CYS A 118 9.11 -0.38 13.43
N THR A 119 10.04 -1.34 13.51
CA THR A 119 11.38 -1.15 14.08
C THR A 119 12.45 -1.74 13.19
N ASP A 120 13.66 -1.17 13.25
CA ASP A 120 14.81 -1.68 12.48
C ASP A 120 15.09 -3.15 12.75
N ALA A 121 14.97 -3.59 14.01
CA ALA A 121 15.14 -4.99 14.40
C ALA A 121 14.11 -5.91 13.71
N ASN A 122 12.85 -5.48 13.61
CA ASN A 122 11.81 -6.24 12.92
C ASN A 122 12.02 -6.23 11.39
N PHE A 123 12.52 -5.11 10.83
CA PHE A 123 12.88 -5.06 9.41
C PHE A 123 13.98 -6.07 9.08
N GLN A 124 14.96 -6.27 9.98
CA GLN A 124 15.98 -7.31 9.81
C GLN A 124 15.39 -8.72 9.84
N THR A 125 14.49 -8.96 10.80
CA THR A 125 13.83 -10.27 10.97
C THR A 125 13.00 -10.64 9.74
N VAL A 126 12.13 -9.73 9.28
CA VAL A 126 11.30 -9.93 8.08
C VAL A 126 12.16 -9.89 6.82
N GLY A 127 13.17 -9.04 6.77
CA GLY A 127 14.08 -8.91 5.63
C GLY A 127 14.84 -10.20 5.33
N ARG A 128 15.24 -10.94 6.37
CA ARG A 128 15.85 -12.27 6.20
C ARG A 128 14.89 -13.25 5.53
N VAL A 129 13.61 -13.24 5.92
CA VAL A 129 12.59 -14.09 5.30
C VAL A 129 12.36 -13.65 3.85
N VAL A 130 12.11 -12.37 3.59
CA VAL A 130 11.88 -11.84 2.24
C VAL A 130 13.07 -12.14 1.31
N PHE A 131 14.31 -12.03 1.81
CA PHE A 131 15.50 -12.40 1.06
C PHE A 131 15.54 -13.89 0.74
N GLY A 132 15.17 -14.77 1.67
CA GLY A 132 15.14 -16.20 1.41
C GLY A 132 14.05 -16.61 0.41
N GLU A 133 12.85 -16.04 0.56
CA GLU A 133 11.63 -16.49 -0.10
C GLU A 133 11.38 -15.76 -1.44
N ALA A 134 11.90 -14.55 -1.61
CA ALA A 134 11.58 -13.68 -2.75
C ALA A 134 12.81 -12.96 -3.34
N ARG A 135 14.03 -13.46 -3.13
CA ARG A 135 15.21 -12.95 -3.82
C ARG A 135 15.05 -13.10 -5.33
N GLY A 136 15.33 -12.01 -6.05
CA GLY A 136 15.17 -11.94 -7.50
C GLY A 136 13.74 -11.64 -7.95
N GLU A 137 12.75 -11.62 -7.05
CA GLU A 137 11.40 -11.17 -7.39
C GLU A 137 11.35 -9.65 -7.56
N THR A 138 10.31 -9.19 -8.27
CA THR A 138 9.97 -7.76 -8.35
C THR A 138 9.75 -7.15 -6.96
N ALA A 139 9.85 -5.83 -6.84
CA ALA A 139 9.54 -5.12 -5.59
C ALA A 139 8.14 -5.46 -5.05
N ARG A 140 7.16 -5.67 -5.94
CA ARG A 140 5.80 -6.09 -5.59
C ARG A 140 5.76 -7.51 -5.02
N GLY A 141 6.54 -8.44 -5.55
CA GLY A 141 6.64 -9.81 -5.04
C GLY A 141 7.31 -9.90 -3.67
N GLN A 142 8.39 -9.14 -3.46
CA GLN A 142 9.03 -9.05 -2.14
C GLN A 142 8.10 -8.43 -1.09
N LEU A 143 7.35 -7.39 -1.48
CA LEU A 143 6.34 -6.77 -0.62
C LEU A 143 5.20 -7.75 -0.29
N ALA A 144 4.78 -8.58 -1.24
CA ALA A 144 3.74 -9.58 -1.04
C ALA A 144 4.12 -10.64 0.01
N VAL A 145 5.37 -11.13 -0.02
CA VAL A 145 5.89 -12.05 1.02
C VAL A 145 5.98 -11.36 2.38
N ALA A 146 6.42 -10.10 2.44
CA ALA A 146 6.43 -9.35 3.70
C ALA A 146 5.01 -9.21 4.28
N TYR A 147 4.02 -8.96 3.42
CA TYR A 147 2.62 -8.86 3.83
C TYR A 147 2.02 -10.18 4.29
N SER A 148 2.46 -11.34 3.80
CA SER A 148 1.94 -12.62 4.31
C SER A 148 2.27 -12.83 5.79
N ILE A 149 3.44 -12.36 6.25
CA ILE A 149 3.81 -12.35 7.68
C ILE A 149 2.87 -11.44 8.47
N VAL A 150 2.64 -10.23 7.96
CA VAL A 150 1.78 -9.24 8.60
C VAL A 150 0.32 -9.72 8.68
N ASN A 151 -0.16 -10.36 7.61
CA ASN A 151 -1.50 -10.92 7.55
C ASN A 151 -1.66 -12.09 8.53
N ARG A 152 -0.64 -12.96 8.66
CA ARG A 152 -0.64 -14.00 9.70
C ARG A 152 -0.74 -13.40 11.10
N ILE A 153 0.05 -12.39 11.44
CA ILE A 153 -0.02 -11.72 12.76
C ILE A 153 -1.44 -11.21 13.06
N ASN A 154 -2.16 -10.74 12.04
CA ASN A 154 -3.49 -10.16 12.15
C ASN A 154 -4.64 -11.17 12.02
N HIS A 155 -4.33 -12.42 11.72
CA HIS A 155 -5.32 -13.45 11.44
C HIS A 155 -5.48 -14.38 12.65
N SER A 156 -6.71 -14.56 13.14
CA SER A 156 -7.02 -15.32 14.37
C SER A 156 -6.57 -16.79 14.35
N GLY A 157 -6.37 -17.35 13.15
CA GLY A 157 -5.82 -18.68 12.92
C GLY A 157 -4.32 -18.86 13.08
N TYR A 158 -3.56 -17.78 13.30
CA TYR A 158 -2.11 -17.80 13.39
C TYR A 158 -1.65 -17.10 14.69
N PRO A 159 -0.38 -17.28 15.10
CA PRO A 159 0.17 -16.51 16.21
C PRO A 159 0.10 -15.01 15.97
N ASN A 160 -0.09 -14.23 17.03
CA ASN A 160 -0.32 -12.78 16.96
C ASN A 160 0.93 -11.93 17.26
N THR A 161 2.13 -12.52 17.20
CA THR A 161 3.40 -11.80 17.34
C THR A 161 4.36 -12.14 16.21
N LEU A 162 5.21 -11.18 15.82
CA LEU A 162 6.18 -11.37 14.76
C LEU A 162 7.08 -12.58 15.02
N ASN A 163 7.62 -12.68 16.23
CA ASN A 163 8.52 -13.77 16.59
C ASN A 163 7.84 -15.14 16.49
N ALA A 164 6.59 -15.26 16.93
CA ALA A 164 5.86 -16.52 16.86
C ALA A 164 5.45 -16.89 15.43
N VAL A 165 5.11 -15.92 14.57
CA VAL A 165 4.81 -16.16 13.16
C VAL A 165 6.06 -16.56 12.37
N VAL A 166 7.15 -15.80 12.52
CA VAL A 166 8.40 -16.04 11.77
C VAL A 166 9.04 -17.36 12.17
N ASN A 167 9.02 -17.69 13.47
CA ASN A 167 9.59 -18.94 13.97
C ASN A 167 8.58 -20.10 14.04
N GLN A 168 7.41 -19.95 13.44
CA GLN A 168 6.42 -21.03 13.43
C GLN A 168 6.99 -22.24 12.71
N LYS A 169 6.79 -23.42 13.31
CA LYS A 169 7.21 -24.71 12.75
C LYS A 169 6.00 -25.58 12.43
N THR A 170 6.16 -26.47 11.45
CA THR A 170 5.22 -27.56 11.19
C THR A 170 5.33 -28.61 12.30
N ALA A 171 4.39 -29.57 12.34
CA ALA A 171 4.46 -30.69 13.28
C ALA A 171 5.75 -31.52 13.13
N GLY A 172 6.34 -31.56 11.93
CA GLY A 172 7.63 -32.20 11.65
C GLY A 172 8.86 -31.37 12.03
N GLY A 173 8.68 -30.21 12.68
CA GLY A 173 9.78 -29.37 13.17
C GLY A 173 10.43 -28.44 12.13
N ALA A 174 10.01 -28.51 10.86
CA ALA A 174 10.47 -27.59 9.81
C ALA A 174 9.85 -26.20 9.99
N TYR A 175 10.61 -25.14 9.71
CA TYR A 175 10.08 -23.78 9.71
C TYR A 175 9.06 -23.58 8.60
N GLN A 176 8.01 -22.79 8.87
CA GLN A 176 7.06 -22.35 7.84
C GLN A 176 7.74 -21.51 6.75
N TYR A 177 8.78 -20.76 7.12
CA TYR A 177 9.71 -20.11 6.20
C TYR A 177 10.99 -20.93 6.20
N GLU A 178 11.08 -21.90 5.28
CA GLU A 178 12.13 -22.93 5.24
C GLU A 178 13.53 -22.31 5.25
N THR A 179 13.67 -21.16 4.62
CA THR A 179 14.92 -20.39 4.53
C THR A 179 15.56 -20.06 5.88
N LEU A 180 14.80 -20.09 6.98
CA LEU A 180 15.33 -19.88 8.33
C LEU A 180 16.09 -21.09 8.90
N GLY A 181 15.76 -22.30 8.44
CA GLY A 181 16.37 -23.55 8.88
C GLY A 181 17.62 -23.96 8.10
N VAL A 182 17.93 -23.27 7.00
CA VAL A 182 19.05 -23.61 6.10
C VAL A 182 20.28 -22.76 6.40
N ALA A 183 21.38 -23.39 6.87
CA ALA A 183 22.62 -22.69 7.24
C ALA A 183 23.22 -21.87 6.08
N ALA A 184 23.15 -22.38 4.84
CA ALA A 184 23.60 -21.67 3.65
C ALA A 184 22.83 -20.36 3.43
N HIS A 185 21.52 -20.34 3.69
CA HIS A 185 20.69 -19.13 3.54
C HIS A 185 21.03 -18.09 4.61
N THR A 186 21.31 -18.53 5.84
CA THR A 186 21.82 -17.66 6.91
C THR A 186 23.15 -17.02 6.53
N LYS A 187 24.08 -17.81 5.98
CA LYS A 187 25.37 -17.29 5.48
C LYS A 187 25.16 -16.27 4.37
N ALA A 188 24.31 -16.58 3.39
CA ALA A 188 24.01 -15.67 2.28
C ALA A 188 23.43 -14.34 2.77
N TRP A 189 22.45 -14.36 3.68
CA TRP A 189 21.88 -13.16 4.30
C TRP A 189 22.95 -12.31 5.01
N ASN A 190 23.82 -12.93 5.80
CA ASN A 190 24.85 -12.22 6.54
C ASN A 190 25.87 -11.55 5.60
N VAL A 191 26.23 -12.21 4.50
CA VAL A 191 27.12 -11.65 3.47
C VAL A 191 26.48 -10.45 2.79
N THR A 192 25.23 -10.57 2.33
CA THR A 192 24.52 -9.48 1.63
C THR A 192 24.26 -8.27 2.54
N LYS A 193 23.98 -8.53 3.83
CA LYS A 193 23.88 -7.51 4.88
C LYS A 193 25.22 -6.80 5.11
N LYS A 194 26.31 -7.54 5.33
CA LYS A 194 27.65 -6.95 5.54
C LYS A 194 28.09 -6.11 4.34
N GLY A 195 27.81 -6.60 3.12
CA GLY A 195 28.11 -5.88 1.88
C GLY A 195 27.13 -4.77 1.53
N ASN A 196 26.04 -4.58 2.29
CA ASN A 196 24.97 -3.62 2.01
C ASN A 196 24.48 -3.67 0.54
N THR A 197 24.33 -4.88 0.03
CA THR A 197 24.00 -5.14 -1.39
C THR A 197 22.60 -4.65 -1.74
N GLN A 198 22.30 -4.50 -3.04
CA GLN A 198 20.97 -4.08 -3.49
C GLN A 198 19.87 -5.09 -3.09
N GLU A 199 20.17 -6.39 -3.10
CA GLU A 199 19.22 -7.43 -2.69
C GLU A 199 18.85 -7.29 -1.21
N TYR A 200 19.84 -7.04 -0.35
CA TYR A 200 19.60 -6.75 1.07
C TYR A 200 18.75 -5.49 1.25
N LYS A 201 19.09 -4.39 0.55
CA LYS A 201 18.31 -3.14 0.60
C LYS A 201 16.87 -3.34 0.14
N ASN A 202 16.65 -4.11 -0.92
CA ASN A 202 15.30 -4.41 -1.43
C ASN A 202 14.47 -5.18 -0.40
N ALA A 203 15.05 -6.22 0.21
CA ALA A 203 14.36 -7.03 1.22
C ALA A 203 14.04 -6.20 2.48
N ILE A 204 14.98 -5.37 2.95
CA ILE A 204 14.74 -4.44 4.07
C ILE A 204 13.67 -3.41 3.72
N LYS A 205 13.69 -2.84 2.51
CA LYS A 205 12.68 -1.89 2.06
C LYS A 205 11.29 -2.51 2.04
N ALA A 206 11.12 -3.68 1.44
CA ALA A 206 9.83 -4.39 1.40
C ALA A 206 9.30 -4.70 2.81
N SER A 207 10.20 -5.13 3.70
CA SER A 207 9.89 -5.41 5.11
C SER A 207 9.42 -4.17 5.86
N SER A 208 10.13 -3.06 5.67
CA SER A 208 9.82 -1.78 6.29
C SER A 208 8.50 -1.22 5.74
N ASP A 209 8.28 -1.33 4.43
CA ASP A 209 7.06 -0.88 3.78
C ASP A 209 5.83 -1.64 4.30
N ALA A 210 5.92 -2.96 4.47
CA ALA A 210 4.83 -3.77 5.01
C ALA A 210 4.60 -3.54 6.52
N LEU A 211 5.66 -3.63 7.34
CA LEU A 211 5.56 -3.56 8.80
C LEU A 211 5.13 -2.19 9.31
N CYS A 212 5.46 -1.13 8.58
CA CYS A 212 5.04 0.23 8.89
C CYS A 212 3.79 0.68 8.13
N GLY A 213 3.26 -0.17 7.23
CA GLY A 213 2.11 0.16 6.39
C GLY A 213 2.34 1.35 5.46
N ARG A 214 3.56 1.51 4.92
CA ARG A 214 3.89 2.62 4.00
C ARG A 214 3.39 2.40 2.58
N VAL A 215 3.24 1.14 2.18
CA VAL A 215 2.75 0.73 0.86
C VAL A 215 1.64 -0.28 1.07
N SER A 216 0.53 -0.16 0.34
CA SER A 216 -0.63 -1.04 0.49
C SER A 216 -0.30 -2.50 0.21
N ASP A 217 -1.01 -3.42 0.89
CA ASP A 217 -0.88 -4.86 0.69
C ASP A 217 -1.25 -5.26 -0.75
N PRO A 218 -0.30 -5.70 -1.59
CA PRO A 218 -0.59 -6.11 -2.95
C PRO A 218 -1.35 -7.44 -3.02
N THR A 219 -1.44 -8.18 -1.90
CA THR A 219 -2.11 -9.47 -1.77
C THR A 219 -3.52 -9.40 -1.22
N THR A 220 -3.92 -8.23 -0.73
CA THR A 220 -5.17 -7.96 0.02
C THR A 220 -5.28 -8.64 1.39
N CYS A 221 -5.01 -9.95 1.48
CA CYS A 221 -5.22 -10.73 2.71
C CYS A 221 -4.40 -12.02 2.78
N ALA A 222 -3.42 -12.23 1.89
CA ALA A 222 -2.82 -13.54 1.75
C ALA A 222 -2.05 -13.93 3.02
N THR A 223 -2.27 -15.16 3.49
CA THR A 223 -1.56 -15.74 4.64
C THR A 223 -0.68 -16.91 4.22
N ASP A 224 -0.83 -17.42 2.99
CA ASP A 224 -0.02 -18.48 2.40
C ASP A 224 0.30 -18.15 0.94
N TYR A 225 1.40 -18.73 0.44
CA TYR A 225 1.82 -18.61 -0.95
C TYR A 225 2.64 -19.82 -1.39
N CYS A 226 2.84 -19.95 -2.70
CA CYS A 226 3.65 -21.00 -3.28
C CYS A 226 4.31 -20.59 -4.59
N ALA A 227 5.52 -21.08 -4.87
CA ALA A 227 6.25 -20.79 -6.11
C ALA A 227 5.70 -21.54 -7.34
N TYR A 228 4.82 -22.51 -7.12
CA TYR A 228 4.12 -23.26 -8.15
C TYR A 228 2.69 -23.52 -7.70
N ASP A 229 1.75 -23.62 -8.65
CA ASP A 229 0.35 -23.89 -8.38
C ASP A 229 -0.13 -25.02 -9.31
N PRO A 230 -0.83 -26.05 -8.80
CA PRO A 230 -1.26 -26.22 -7.41
C PRO A 230 -0.12 -26.68 -6.48
N CYS A 231 -0.19 -26.25 -5.22
CA CYS A 231 0.57 -26.85 -4.13
C CYS A 231 -0.25 -26.86 -2.84
N SER A 232 0.19 -27.60 -1.82
CA SER A 232 -0.57 -27.74 -0.56
C SER A 232 -0.86 -26.39 0.12
N ALA A 233 0.05 -25.42 0.03
CA ALA A 233 -0.10 -24.09 0.59
C ALA A 233 -1.22 -23.27 -0.10
N THR A 234 -1.55 -23.55 -1.36
CA THR A 234 -2.59 -22.84 -2.13
C THR A 234 -3.91 -23.59 -2.22
N ASN A 235 -3.98 -24.83 -1.70
CA ASN A 235 -5.18 -25.68 -1.73
C ASN A 235 -6.03 -25.53 -0.46
N SER A 236 -7.35 -25.60 -0.62
CA SER A 236 -8.28 -25.76 0.50
C SER A 236 -8.10 -27.12 1.19
N ASN A 237 -8.37 -27.18 2.48
CA ASN A 237 -8.37 -28.41 3.27
C ASN A 237 -9.52 -28.36 4.30
N LYS A 238 -9.69 -29.44 5.07
CA LYS A 238 -10.77 -29.58 6.05
C LYS A 238 -10.82 -28.52 7.15
N TYR A 239 -9.74 -27.76 7.35
CA TYR A 239 -9.67 -26.68 8.35
C TYR A 239 -9.75 -25.29 7.72
N TRP A 240 -9.29 -25.16 6.47
CA TRP A 240 -9.07 -23.88 5.82
C TRP A 240 -9.54 -23.88 4.38
N THR A 241 -10.36 -22.90 4.02
CA THR A 241 -10.66 -22.57 2.62
C THR A 241 -9.64 -21.56 2.10
N ALA A 242 -9.01 -21.87 0.97
CA ALA A 242 -8.16 -20.93 0.24
C ALA A 242 -9.03 -20.09 -0.70
N THR A 243 -8.94 -18.77 -0.58
CA THR A 243 -9.72 -17.79 -1.36
C THR A 243 -8.81 -16.72 -1.94
N ASN A 244 -9.34 -15.92 -2.88
CA ASN A 244 -8.64 -14.78 -3.47
C ASN A 244 -7.23 -15.13 -4.00
N LYS A 245 -7.14 -16.22 -4.77
CA LYS A 245 -5.87 -16.67 -5.36
C LYS A 245 -5.39 -15.67 -6.40
N ILE A 246 -4.17 -15.15 -6.25
CA ILE A 246 -3.59 -14.15 -7.16
C ILE A 246 -2.12 -14.45 -7.46
N PRO A 247 -1.69 -14.35 -8.74
CA PRO A 247 -0.29 -14.46 -9.11
C PRO A 247 0.43 -13.12 -8.93
N ILE A 248 1.57 -13.11 -8.24
CA ILE A 248 2.47 -11.96 -8.13
C ILE A 248 3.90 -12.46 -8.28
N GLY A 249 4.54 -12.06 -9.39
CA GLY A 249 5.86 -12.60 -9.74
C GLY A 249 5.76 -14.11 -10.01
N ARG A 250 6.65 -14.89 -9.40
CA ARG A 250 6.64 -16.35 -9.51
C ARG A 250 5.80 -17.05 -8.45
N HIS A 251 5.09 -16.30 -7.60
CA HIS A 251 4.29 -16.86 -6.51
C HIS A 251 2.80 -16.73 -6.74
N TYR A 252 2.05 -17.72 -6.25
CA TYR A 252 0.60 -17.69 -6.11
C TYR A 252 0.25 -17.49 -4.64
N PHE A 253 -0.44 -16.39 -4.32
CA PHE A 253 -0.83 -16.01 -2.97
C PHE A 253 -2.30 -16.35 -2.72
N VAL A 254 -2.65 -16.82 -1.53
CA VAL A 254 -4.03 -17.13 -1.13
C VAL A 254 -4.37 -16.60 0.25
N CYS A 255 -5.63 -16.20 0.44
CA CYS A 255 -6.18 -15.84 1.73
C CYS A 255 -6.82 -17.07 2.37
N ARG A 256 -6.41 -17.41 3.59
CA ARG A 256 -7.04 -18.47 4.38
C ARG A 256 -8.25 -17.91 5.13
N VAL A 257 -9.37 -18.60 5.03
CA VAL A 257 -10.53 -18.40 5.89
C VAL A 257 -10.91 -19.74 6.52
N LYS A 258 -11.49 -19.71 7.72
CA LYS A 258 -11.93 -20.94 8.40
C LYS A 258 -12.92 -21.68 7.48
N ALA A 259 -12.71 -22.98 7.29
CA ALA A 259 -13.62 -23.79 6.50
C ALA A 259 -15.03 -23.75 7.12
N SER A 260 -16.04 -23.48 6.30
CA SER A 260 -17.45 -23.68 6.67
C SER A 260 -17.66 -25.19 6.75
N GLY A 261 -17.85 -25.69 7.96
CA GLY A 261 -18.25 -27.09 8.19
C GLY A 261 -19.68 -27.34 7.74
#